data_AF-A0A4U1G1N3-F1
#
_entry.id   AF-A0A4U1G1N3-F1
#
_cell.length_a   1.000
_cell.length_b   1.000
_cell.length_c   1.000
_cell.angle_alpha   90.00
_cell.angle_beta   90.00
_cell.angle_gamma   90.00
#
_symmetry.space_group_name_H-M   'P 1'
#
loop_
_entity.id
_entity.type
_entity.pdbx_description
1 polymer ?
#
loop_
_entity_poly.entity_id
_entity_poly.type
_entity_poly.pdbx_seq_one_letter_code
_entity_poly.pdbx_strand_id
1 'polypeptide(L)'
;MKSLFKQSIAGMAVLSLVAACSPDDHTLSAPALSPEDLVEGIAFSITHDSSNPNIVHLTSLLPDSYQIAWMTPQGRSLGKERTLKIAFDGEYEVQMGVSTRGGYVWSNPTSFSINDFCADFVSGELWEYLAGGAGGSKTWVPDNGNYGMKQGFYSCFDPSAVHADMLLKDGTIGNWYADGKTWWEPANGDVGITEDDLKGEMTFSLAGNAGYSVTFTNGISPDQQTGIFNFDPDNMTMSLDGAEIFHALWADDKSEDWSKDLQVLVLTENQLMIANYRSEALSGEDRCIYCWNFVSKEYADSYVPGDVPDPEPVLPDGWKDDISQTVITSVKWVLSDQNPLDWCQLDGTLMNGWNSPADYPDWLGTPDTSVYGDFSMTLDSKDNSAVFAYPDGTSVSTTYELDDKGIYTFADNVPATSVIGWASFELDANNGLRIMRIEKDPFGDVSGMWLGKRDPEKPEYLAYHFVPTAGSNGGETNKGYVATLNFNNTSDWTMVTGPQVIVKDEGTYTASIDVTWTAGDPMLWLDVNPLLKDHPNADVILKDIKIDGSSISFDDSAVSRCIGDDPTIYRRYICNPWGLASCFPSFDVFHPQSNAEVTFEVVYDTGASTIE
;
A
#
# COMPACT_ATOMS: atom_id res chain seq x y z
N MET A 1 72.49 -1.74 17.95
CA MET A 1 73.78 -1.04 18.11
C MET A 1 73.76 0.19 17.22
N LYS A 2 73.73 1.39 17.82
CA LYS A 2 74.84 2.37 17.82
C LYS A 2 75.14 2.87 16.39
N SER A 3 74.60 4.02 15.98
CA SER A 3 75.08 5.39 16.25
C SER A 3 76.23 5.84 15.35
N LEU A 4 76.28 7.16 15.15
CA LEU A 4 77.45 8.02 14.79
C LEU A 4 77.45 8.43 13.31
N PHE A 5 77.17 9.67 12.90
CA PHE A 5 77.59 11.00 13.39
C PHE A 5 79.08 11.28 13.13
N LYS A 6 79.31 12.50 12.60
CA LYS A 6 80.58 13.27 12.46
C LYS A 6 81.29 13.10 11.11
N GLN A 7 81.86 14.12 10.47
CA GLN A 7 81.87 15.60 10.55
C GLN A 7 82.98 16.02 9.56
N SER A 8 82.85 17.17 8.88
CA SER A 8 83.89 18.24 8.77
C SER A 8 84.27 18.70 7.35
N ILE A 9 84.49 20.02 7.30
CA ILE A 9 85.36 20.84 6.45
C ILE A 9 84.69 21.63 5.32
N ALA A 10 84.63 22.93 5.62
CA ALA A 10 84.33 24.08 4.81
C ALA A 10 85.30 24.32 3.64
N GLY A 11 84.81 25.05 2.62
CA GLY A 11 85.63 25.92 1.80
C GLY A 11 85.15 26.07 0.37
N MET A 12 84.40 27.14 0.10
CA MET A 12 84.77 28.24 -0.82
C MET A 12 83.52 28.84 -1.49
N ALA A 13 83.35 30.14 -1.26
CA ALA A 13 82.25 30.96 -1.73
C ALA A 13 82.26 31.15 -3.25
N VAL A 14 81.08 31.05 -3.88
CA VAL A 14 80.72 31.87 -5.06
C VAL A 14 79.25 32.26 -4.91
N LEU A 15 79.01 33.56 -5.13
CA LEU A 15 77.74 34.27 -5.09
C LEU A 15 76.62 33.58 -5.87
N SER A 16 75.45 33.44 -5.24
CA SER A 16 74.19 33.20 -5.94
C SER A 16 73.10 34.05 -5.30
N LEU A 17 72.89 35.24 -5.87
CA LEU A 17 71.66 36.01 -5.73
C LEU A 17 71.28 36.58 -7.09
N VAL A 18 69.97 36.53 -7.35
CA VAL A 18 69.14 37.18 -8.37
C VAL A 18 69.26 36.73 -9.83
N ALA A 19 68.49 35.70 -10.16
CA ALA A 19 67.67 35.70 -11.36
C ALA A 19 66.22 35.47 -10.92
N ALA A 20 65.48 36.56 -10.75
CA ALA A 20 64.03 36.50 -10.64
C ALA A 20 63.49 35.95 -11.96
N CYS A 21 62.88 34.76 -11.92
CA CYS A 21 62.01 34.32 -12.99
C CYS A 21 60.86 35.34 -13.10
N SER A 22 60.62 35.79 -14.32
CA SER A 22 59.46 36.55 -14.75
C SER A 22 58.16 35.96 -14.17
N PRO A 23 57.16 36.79 -13.81
CA PRO A 23 55.86 36.27 -13.39
C PRO A 23 55.26 35.46 -14.53
N ASP A 24 54.84 34.23 -14.23
CA ASP A 24 54.01 33.44 -15.12
C ASP A 24 52.68 34.19 -15.32
N ASP A 25 52.38 34.45 -16.59
CA ASP A 25 51.17 35.13 -17.03
C ASP A 25 49.98 34.17 -16.82
N HIS A 26 49.30 34.28 -15.68
CA HIS A 26 48.05 33.55 -15.39
C HIS A 26 46.85 34.17 -16.11
N THR A 27 47.03 34.65 -17.33
CA THR A 27 45.92 35.06 -18.19
C THR A 27 45.48 33.84 -19.02
N LEU A 28 44.33 33.27 -18.65
CA LEU A 28 43.59 32.43 -19.58
C LEU A 28 43.32 33.29 -20.82
N SER A 29 43.74 32.83 -22.00
CA SER A 29 43.48 33.53 -23.26
C SER A 29 41.99 33.88 -23.37
N ALA A 30 41.67 35.11 -23.77
CA ALA A 30 40.30 35.63 -23.84
C ALA A 30 39.36 34.66 -24.60
N PRO A 31 38.07 34.56 -24.21
CA PRO A 31 37.09 33.81 -25.00
C PRO A 31 37.11 34.36 -26.42
N ALA A 32 37.15 33.46 -27.42
CA ALA A 32 37.29 33.83 -28.83
C ALA A 32 36.06 34.54 -29.42
N LEU A 33 35.02 34.79 -28.61
CA LEU A 33 33.77 35.45 -28.98
C LEU A 33 33.26 36.28 -27.80
N SER A 34 32.75 37.48 -28.08
CA SER A 34 32.03 38.35 -27.14
C SER A 34 30.59 38.62 -27.62
N PRO A 35 29.71 39.20 -26.78
CA PRO A 35 28.34 39.54 -27.21
C PRO A 35 28.30 40.42 -28.47
N GLU A 36 29.26 41.31 -28.66
CA GLU A 36 29.36 42.14 -29.87
C GLU A 36 29.76 41.38 -31.15
N ASP A 37 30.27 40.14 -31.04
CA ASP A 37 30.52 39.26 -32.19
C ASP A 37 29.26 38.49 -32.61
N LEU A 38 28.26 38.40 -31.73
CA LEU A 38 27.03 37.63 -31.94
C LEU A 38 25.90 38.54 -32.45
N VAL A 39 26.01 39.01 -33.69
CA VAL A 39 25.08 39.97 -34.30
C VAL A 39 24.22 39.30 -35.40
N GLU A 40 22.95 39.67 -35.48
CA GLU A 40 22.05 39.25 -36.56
C GLU A 40 22.60 39.67 -37.95
N GLY A 41 22.50 38.79 -38.94
CA GLY A 41 23.07 38.93 -40.27
C GLY A 41 24.56 38.55 -40.35
N ILE A 42 25.24 38.35 -39.22
CA ILE A 42 26.66 37.95 -39.15
C ILE A 42 26.82 36.58 -38.49
N ALA A 43 26.41 36.46 -37.22
CA ALA A 43 26.52 35.23 -36.44
C ALA A 43 25.26 34.36 -36.49
N PHE A 44 24.10 34.98 -36.73
CA PHE A 44 22.83 34.30 -36.91
C PHE A 44 21.86 35.08 -37.81
N SER A 45 20.74 34.48 -38.19
CA SER A 45 19.64 35.14 -38.90
C SER A 45 18.28 34.83 -38.27
N ILE A 46 17.36 35.79 -38.34
CA ILE A 46 15.94 35.63 -38.04
C ILE A 46 15.18 35.83 -39.35
N THR A 47 14.38 34.85 -39.77
CA THR A 47 13.65 34.92 -41.05
C THR A 47 12.23 34.41 -40.92
N HIS A 48 11.26 35.16 -41.44
CA HIS A 48 9.87 34.72 -41.52
C HIS A 48 9.69 33.76 -42.70
N ASP A 49 8.91 32.70 -42.50
CA ASP A 49 8.55 31.81 -43.58
C ASP A 49 7.72 32.55 -44.64
N SER A 50 7.99 32.23 -45.91
CA SER A 50 7.36 32.90 -47.05
C SER A 50 5.87 32.58 -47.23
N SER A 51 5.40 31.44 -46.69
CA SER A 51 4.02 30.98 -46.81
C SER A 51 3.19 31.34 -45.58
N ASN A 52 3.79 31.35 -44.40
CA ASN A 52 3.15 31.76 -43.16
C ASN A 52 4.11 32.62 -42.31
N PRO A 53 3.94 33.96 -42.28
CA PRO A 53 4.86 34.85 -41.55
C PRO A 53 4.83 34.66 -40.03
N ASN A 54 3.88 33.90 -39.49
CA ASN A 54 3.86 33.51 -38.07
C ASN A 54 4.88 32.40 -37.75
N ILE A 55 5.51 31.79 -38.77
CA ILE A 55 6.63 30.87 -38.62
C ILE A 55 7.94 31.66 -38.76
N VAL A 56 8.80 31.57 -37.75
CA VAL A 56 10.08 32.28 -37.70
C VAL A 56 11.23 31.28 -37.56
N HIS A 57 12.19 31.33 -38.48
CA HIS A 57 13.38 30.49 -38.49
C HIS A 57 14.59 31.25 -37.94
N LEU A 58 15.20 30.66 -36.92
CA LEU A 58 16.47 31.05 -36.32
C LEU A 58 17.55 30.13 -36.85
N THR A 59 18.64 30.69 -37.38
CA THR A 59 19.75 29.90 -37.93
C THR A 59 21.08 30.49 -37.51
N SER A 60 21.96 29.67 -36.93
CA SER A 60 23.35 30.05 -36.65
C SER A 60 24.16 30.00 -37.95
N LEU A 61 24.90 31.07 -38.18
CA LEU A 61 25.84 31.22 -39.30
C LEU A 61 27.29 30.89 -38.89
N LEU A 62 27.50 30.52 -37.61
CA LEU A 62 28.81 30.11 -37.11
C LEU A 62 29.19 28.70 -37.59
N PRO A 63 30.50 28.35 -37.59
CA PRO A 63 30.97 27.00 -37.92
C PRO A 63 30.37 25.91 -37.02
N ASP A 64 30.22 24.70 -37.56
CA ASP A 64 29.61 23.55 -36.86
C ASP A 64 30.35 23.11 -35.60
N SER A 65 31.59 23.57 -35.41
CA SER A 65 32.37 23.31 -34.20
C SER A 65 31.82 24.02 -32.95
N TYR A 66 30.94 25.01 -33.11
CA TYR A 66 30.33 25.72 -32.00
C TYR A 66 29.04 25.04 -31.54
N GLN A 67 28.90 24.87 -30.23
CA GLN A 67 27.64 24.46 -29.62
C GLN A 67 26.77 25.69 -29.37
N ILE A 68 25.58 25.70 -29.96
CA ILE A 68 24.66 26.84 -29.98
C ILE A 68 23.48 26.59 -29.04
N ALA A 69 23.05 27.64 -28.36
CA ALA A 69 21.80 27.72 -27.63
C ALA A 69 20.97 28.92 -28.13
N TRP A 70 19.66 28.85 -27.96
CA TRP A 70 18.73 29.95 -28.23
C TRP A 70 17.91 30.24 -26.99
N MET A 71 17.75 31.52 -26.64
CA MET A 71 16.69 31.98 -25.76
C MET A 71 15.64 32.66 -26.62
N THR A 72 14.42 32.14 -26.60
CA THR A 72 13.32 32.56 -27.47
C THR A 72 12.08 32.85 -26.62
N PRO A 73 11.02 33.46 -27.17
CA PRO A 73 9.76 33.59 -26.46
C PRO A 73 9.22 32.22 -26.00
N GLN A 74 9.54 31.15 -26.73
CA GLN A 74 9.09 29.78 -26.47
C GLN A 74 10.13 28.97 -25.66
N GLY A 75 10.90 29.65 -24.81
CA GLY A 75 11.90 29.02 -23.95
C GLY A 75 13.26 28.83 -24.59
N ARG A 76 14.09 27.99 -23.95
CA ARG A 76 15.48 27.74 -24.35
C ARG A 76 15.60 26.48 -25.19
N SER A 77 16.46 26.50 -26.19
CA SER A 77 16.79 25.30 -26.98
C SER A 77 18.28 25.21 -27.29
N LEU A 78 18.77 24.01 -27.59
CA LEU A 78 20.11 23.76 -28.10
C LEU A 78 20.02 23.34 -29.57
N GLY A 79 20.98 23.77 -30.37
CA GLY A 79 21.05 23.40 -31.78
C GLY A 79 21.29 24.59 -32.70
N LYS A 80 21.72 24.28 -33.92
CA LYS A 80 22.13 25.28 -34.91
C LYS A 80 20.95 26.02 -35.53
N GLU A 81 19.77 25.41 -35.49
CA GLU A 81 18.53 25.94 -36.06
C GLU A 81 17.39 25.77 -35.05
N ARG A 82 16.45 26.72 -35.05
CA ARG A 82 15.20 26.63 -34.29
C ARG A 82 14.08 27.28 -35.11
N THR A 83 12.93 26.63 -35.16
CA THR A 83 11.72 27.21 -35.75
C THR A 83 10.75 27.57 -34.63
N LEU A 84 10.20 28.78 -34.70
CA LEU A 84 9.17 29.28 -33.80
C LEU A 84 7.85 29.38 -34.56
N LYS A 85 6.75 28.98 -33.93
CA LYS A 85 5.39 29.15 -34.45
C LYS A 85 4.63 30.07 -33.50
N ILE A 86 4.47 31.34 -33.84
CA ILE A 86 3.94 32.36 -32.91
C ILE A 86 2.55 32.77 -33.36
N ALA A 87 1.54 32.44 -32.54
CA ALA A 87 0.15 32.65 -32.90
C ALA A 87 -0.29 34.11 -32.84
N PHE A 88 0.20 34.90 -31.88
CA PHE A 88 -0.33 36.23 -31.60
C PHE A 88 0.49 37.32 -32.31
N ASP A 89 -0.18 38.38 -32.75
CA ASP A 89 0.47 39.59 -33.22
C ASP A 89 1.15 40.33 -32.05
N GLY A 90 2.36 40.83 -32.28
CA GLY A 90 3.19 41.45 -31.24
C GLY A 90 4.67 41.59 -31.61
N GLU A 91 5.42 42.19 -30.69
CA GLU A 91 6.88 42.31 -30.76
C GLU A 91 7.52 41.27 -29.84
N TYR A 92 8.56 40.60 -30.34
CA TYR A 92 9.23 39.48 -29.69
C TYR A 92 10.75 39.64 -29.76
N GLU A 93 11.48 38.99 -28.86
CA GLU A 93 12.96 39.03 -28.83
C GLU A 93 13.58 37.63 -28.83
N VAL A 94 14.79 37.53 -29.36
CA VAL A 94 15.62 36.31 -29.33
C VAL A 94 17.07 36.64 -28.96
N GLN A 95 17.75 35.71 -28.28
CA GLN A 95 19.19 35.74 -28.06
C GLN A 95 19.85 34.43 -28.52
N MET A 96 20.99 34.56 -29.20
CA MET A 96 21.88 33.46 -29.54
C MET A 96 22.93 33.28 -28.45
N GLY A 97 23.13 32.05 -27.98
CA GLY A 97 24.16 31.66 -27.04
C GLY A 97 25.20 30.74 -27.68
N VAL A 98 26.47 30.96 -27.37
CA VAL A 98 27.58 30.09 -27.82
C VAL A 98 28.30 29.53 -26.60
N SER A 99 28.40 28.21 -26.52
CA SER A 99 29.14 27.54 -25.46
C SER A 99 30.64 27.83 -25.59
N THR A 100 31.25 28.34 -24.52
CA THR A 100 32.69 28.57 -24.42
C THR A 100 33.25 27.91 -23.18
N ARG A 101 34.58 27.92 -23.03
CA ARG A 101 35.26 27.42 -21.83
C ARG A 101 34.84 28.14 -20.54
N GLY A 102 34.28 29.36 -20.65
CA GLY A 102 33.77 30.16 -19.53
C GLY A 102 32.26 30.10 -19.34
N GLY A 103 31.56 29.16 -20.00
CA GLY A 103 30.10 29.13 -20.07
C GLY A 103 29.55 29.75 -21.35
N TYR A 104 28.24 29.96 -21.40
CA TYR A 104 27.58 30.54 -22.58
C TYR A 104 27.86 32.04 -22.68
N VAL A 105 28.33 32.48 -23.85
CA VAL A 105 28.33 33.88 -24.26
C VAL A 105 27.04 34.14 -25.03
N TRP A 106 26.25 35.11 -24.58
CA TRP A 106 24.95 35.46 -25.16
C TRP A 106 25.03 36.74 -25.98
N SER A 107 24.31 36.81 -27.10
CA SER A 107 24.10 38.05 -27.85
C SER A 107 23.26 39.06 -27.07
N ASN A 108 23.28 40.32 -27.52
CA ASN A 108 22.21 41.24 -27.14
C ASN A 108 20.85 40.73 -27.69
N PRO A 109 19.72 41.04 -27.02
CA PRO A 109 18.38 40.73 -27.55
C PRO A 109 18.16 41.37 -28.91
N THR A 110 17.60 40.60 -29.84
CA THR A 110 17.25 41.05 -31.19
C THR A 110 15.75 40.87 -31.39
N SER A 111 15.06 41.95 -31.78
CA SER A 111 13.60 41.98 -31.88
C SER A 111 13.09 41.59 -33.27
N PHE A 112 11.89 40.99 -33.34
CA PHE A 112 11.14 40.73 -34.57
C PHE A 112 9.63 40.85 -34.29
N SER A 113 8.83 41.08 -35.34
CA SER A 113 7.39 41.35 -35.21
C SER A 113 6.51 40.30 -35.89
N ILE A 114 5.40 39.97 -35.25
CA ILE A 114 4.30 39.19 -35.83
C ILE A 114 3.14 40.16 -36.03
N ASN A 115 2.62 40.25 -37.26
CA ASN A 115 1.67 41.30 -37.61
C ASN A 115 0.20 40.85 -37.56
N ASP A 116 -0.06 39.55 -37.63
CA ASP A 116 -1.41 38.99 -37.69
C ASP A 116 -1.52 37.77 -36.77
N PHE A 117 -2.72 37.56 -36.20
CA PHE A 117 -3.02 36.36 -35.42
C PHE A 117 -3.18 35.12 -36.33
N CYS A 118 -2.52 34.02 -35.98
CA CYS A 118 -2.61 32.72 -36.63
C CYS A 118 -3.29 31.70 -35.72
N ALA A 119 -4.61 31.52 -35.91
CA ALA A 119 -5.43 30.59 -35.14
C ALA A 119 -4.94 29.14 -35.20
N ASP A 120 -4.34 28.73 -36.33
CA ASP A 120 -3.85 27.36 -36.53
C ASP A 120 -2.81 26.95 -35.47
N PHE A 121 -2.03 27.90 -34.94
CA PHE A 121 -1.00 27.62 -33.93
C PHE A 121 -1.51 27.54 -32.49
N VAL A 122 -2.78 27.84 -32.26
CA VAL A 122 -3.48 27.66 -30.98
C VAL A 122 -4.77 26.84 -31.16
N SER A 123 -4.76 25.96 -32.17
CA SER A 123 -5.87 25.06 -32.50
C SER A 123 -5.51 23.61 -32.17
N GLY A 124 -6.53 22.80 -31.88
CA GLY A 124 -6.37 21.38 -31.58
C GLY A 124 -6.63 21.03 -30.12
N GLU A 125 -6.74 19.72 -29.87
CA GLU A 125 -7.23 19.15 -28.62
C GLU A 125 -6.43 19.60 -27.39
N LEU A 126 -5.08 19.68 -27.49
CA LEU A 126 -4.26 20.12 -26.36
C LEU A 126 -4.49 21.60 -26.00
N TRP A 127 -4.80 22.47 -26.95
CA TRP A 127 -5.13 23.87 -26.68
C TRP A 127 -6.55 24.03 -26.11
N GLU A 128 -7.49 23.19 -26.57
CA GLU A 128 -8.83 23.06 -25.99
C GLU A 128 -8.76 22.59 -24.53
N TYR A 129 -7.93 21.58 -24.28
CA TYR A 129 -7.68 21.05 -22.95
C TYR A 129 -7.02 22.07 -22.05
N LEU A 130 -5.92 22.70 -22.46
CA LEU A 130 -5.19 23.63 -21.61
C LEU A 130 -5.96 24.93 -21.31
N ALA A 131 -6.52 25.55 -22.35
CA ALA A 131 -6.99 26.95 -22.32
C ALA A 131 -8.39 27.15 -22.91
N GLY A 132 -9.15 26.09 -23.21
CA GLY A 132 -10.49 26.21 -23.80
C GLY A 132 -10.50 26.55 -25.29
N GLY A 133 -9.35 26.43 -25.96
CA GLY A 133 -9.21 26.65 -27.41
C GLY A 133 -9.15 28.13 -27.79
N ALA A 134 -9.08 28.41 -29.09
CA ALA A 134 -8.91 29.78 -29.59
C ALA A 134 -10.02 30.73 -29.08
N GLY A 135 -9.63 31.80 -28.39
CA GLY A 135 -10.55 32.76 -27.79
C GLY A 135 -11.20 32.31 -26.47
N GLY A 136 -10.92 31.08 -26.02
CA GLY A 136 -11.39 30.53 -24.76
C GLY A 136 -10.46 30.83 -23.58
N SER A 137 -10.89 30.36 -22.41
CA SER A 137 -10.07 30.29 -21.20
C SER A 137 -10.46 29.05 -20.40
N LYS A 138 -9.50 28.44 -19.69
CA LYS A 138 -9.78 27.35 -18.74
C LYS A 138 -9.03 27.57 -17.43
N THR A 139 -9.74 27.35 -16.33
CA THR A 139 -9.22 27.43 -14.95
C THR A 139 -8.95 26.04 -14.41
N TRP A 140 -7.85 25.90 -13.68
CA TRP A 140 -7.35 24.69 -13.07
C TRP A 140 -7.20 24.90 -11.57
N VAL A 141 -7.63 23.90 -10.80
CA VAL A 141 -7.54 23.88 -9.33
C VAL A 141 -6.72 22.67 -8.88
N PRO A 142 -6.03 22.73 -7.72
CA PRO A 142 -5.30 21.61 -7.17
C PRO A 142 -6.15 20.35 -7.09
N ASP A 143 -5.61 19.21 -7.53
CA ASP A 143 -6.22 17.92 -7.25
C ASP A 143 -6.05 17.60 -5.76
N ASN A 144 -7.13 17.74 -5.00
CA ASN A 144 -7.09 17.58 -3.56
C ASN A 144 -7.13 16.11 -3.10
N GLY A 145 -7.09 15.15 -4.03
CA GLY A 145 -7.19 13.73 -3.73
C GLY A 145 -8.62 13.19 -3.74
N ASN A 146 -9.62 14.06 -3.83
CA ASN A 146 -11.03 13.68 -3.73
C ASN A 146 -11.76 13.66 -5.06
N TYR A 147 -11.12 14.02 -6.18
CA TYR A 147 -11.76 14.11 -7.50
C TYR A 147 -11.64 12.84 -8.36
N GLY A 148 -11.19 11.73 -7.77
CA GLY A 148 -11.04 10.43 -8.45
C GLY A 148 -9.90 10.35 -9.48
N MET A 149 -9.06 11.39 -9.53
CA MET A 149 -7.97 11.54 -10.49
C MET A 149 -6.63 11.10 -9.85
N LYS A 150 -5.88 12.00 -9.20
CA LYS A 150 -4.71 11.67 -8.38
C LYS A 150 -5.08 11.59 -6.90
N GLN A 151 -4.23 10.94 -6.11
CA GLN A 151 -4.35 10.84 -4.65
C GLN A 151 -3.97 12.13 -3.90
N GLY A 152 -3.48 13.15 -4.59
CA GLY A 152 -3.10 14.43 -4.01
C GLY A 152 -2.49 15.41 -5.00
N PHE A 153 -2.16 16.60 -4.51
CA PHE A 153 -1.75 17.76 -5.30
C PHE A 153 -0.32 17.61 -5.84
N TYR A 154 0.50 16.73 -5.26
CA TYR A 154 1.92 16.62 -5.56
C TYR A 154 2.32 15.20 -5.97
N SER A 155 3.28 15.09 -6.89
CA SER A 155 3.92 13.84 -7.29
C SER A 155 5.39 14.07 -7.66
N CYS A 156 6.21 13.05 -7.49
CA CYS A 156 7.64 13.06 -7.68
C CYS A 156 8.05 11.94 -8.64
N PHE A 157 8.71 12.31 -9.73
CA PHE A 157 9.18 11.36 -10.75
C PHE A 157 10.69 11.51 -10.99
N ASP A 158 11.25 10.50 -11.65
CA ASP A 158 12.62 10.53 -12.16
C ASP A 158 12.85 11.76 -13.05
N PRO A 159 13.97 12.49 -12.92
CA PRO A 159 14.34 13.64 -13.77
C PRO A 159 14.27 13.42 -15.28
N SER A 160 14.31 12.16 -15.72
CA SER A 160 14.22 11.74 -17.11
C SER A 160 12.81 11.32 -17.57
N ALA A 161 11.80 11.39 -16.69
CA ALA A 161 10.41 11.15 -17.06
C ALA A 161 9.93 12.23 -18.05
N VAL A 162 9.16 11.80 -19.05
CA VAL A 162 8.52 12.67 -20.05
C VAL A 162 7.08 12.24 -20.25
N HIS A 163 6.29 13.07 -20.96
CA HIS A 163 4.90 12.77 -21.31
C HIS A 163 4.70 11.34 -21.87
N ALA A 164 5.61 10.87 -22.73
CA ALA A 164 5.53 9.54 -23.35
C ALA A 164 5.70 8.37 -22.37
N ASP A 165 6.22 8.60 -21.16
CA ASP A 165 6.33 7.57 -20.11
C ASP A 165 5.05 7.44 -19.27
N MET A 166 4.11 8.38 -19.39
CA MET A 166 2.91 8.41 -18.57
C MET A 166 1.89 7.38 -19.04
N LEU A 167 1.49 6.49 -18.13
CA LEU A 167 0.46 5.49 -18.33
C LEU A 167 -0.70 5.72 -17.37
N LEU A 168 -1.92 5.55 -17.85
CA LEU A 168 -3.10 5.54 -17.02
C LEU A 168 -3.19 4.19 -16.30
N LYS A 169 -3.33 4.22 -14.96
CA LYS A 169 -3.52 3.00 -14.17
C LYS A 169 -4.84 2.32 -14.53
N ASP A 170 -4.78 1.02 -14.80
CA ASP A 170 -5.95 0.20 -15.12
C ASP A 170 -7.05 0.34 -14.07
N GLY A 171 -8.29 0.49 -14.55
CA GLY A 171 -9.47 0.63 -13.70
C GLY A 171 -9.61 2.01 -13.03
N THR A 172 -8.79 2.99 -13.40
CA THR A 172 -8.91 4.38 -12.90
C THR A 172 -9.32 5.33 -14.01
N ILE A 173 -9.93 6.46 -13.64
CA ILE A 173 -10.37 7.48 -14.60
C ILE A 173 -9.28 8.53 -14.91
N GLY A 174 -8.28 8.66 -14.04
CA GLY A 174 -7.16 9.60 -14.25
C GLY A 174 -5.99 9.41 -13.29
N ASN A 175 -5.75 8.20 -12.78
CA ASN A 175 -4.56 7.97 -11.97
C ASN A 175 -3.37 7.62 -12.87
N TRP A 176 -2.72 8.65 -13.42
CA TRP A 176 -1.55 8.51 -14.28
C TRP A 176 -0.26 8.36 -13.48
N TYR A 177 0.65 7.51 -13.94
CA TYR A 177 1.98 7.32 -13.34
C TYR A 177 3.02 7.15 -14.45
N ALA A 178 4.30 7.38 -14.14
CA ALA A 178 5.41 7.14 -15.07
C ALA A 178 5.96 5.73 -14.88
N ASP A 179 5.87 4.87 -15.90
CA ASP A 179 6.30 3.47 -15.79
C ASP A 179 7.81 3.35 -15.51
N GLY A 180 8.17 2.63 -14.45
CA GLY A 180 9.55 2.48 -13.99
C GLY A 180 10.26 3.78 -13.55
N LYS A 181 9.56 4.92 -13.56
CA LYS A 181 10.09 6.27 -13.25
C LYS A 181 9.33 7.01 -12.17
N THR A 182 8.33 6.37 -11.56
CA THR A 182 7.59 6.93 -10.43
C THR A 182 8.39 6.76 -9.15
N TRP A 183 8.77 7.89 -8.52
CA TRP A 183 9.54 7.88 -7.28
C TRP A 183 8.64 7.98 -6.06
N TRP A 184 7.69 8.92 -6.06
CA TRP A 184 6.77 9.08 -4.95
C TRP A 184 5.48 9.80 -5.34
N GLU A 185 4.36 9.30 -4.85
CA GLU A 185 3.02 9.78 -5.17
C GLU A 185 2.20 9.93 -3.88
N PRO A 186 2.53 10.90 -3.02
CA PRO A 186 1.92 11.03 -1.70
C PRO A 186 0.46 11.46 -1.76
N ALA A 187 -0.31 11.10 -0.72
CA ALA A 187 -1.54 11.80 -0.40
C ALA A 187 -1.21 13.17 0.21
N ASN A 188 -2.17 14.10 0.19
CA ASN A 188 -1.96 15.45 0.72
C ASN A 188 -1.56 15.46 2.20
N GLY A 189 -1.95 14.48 3.01
CA GLY A 189 -1.53 14.39 4.42
C GLY A 189 -0.10 13.87 4.63
N ASP A 190 0.49 13.22 3.63
CA ASP A 190 1.85 12.65 3.72
C ASP A 190 2.93 13.70 3.46
N VAL A 191 2.55 14.78 2.76
CA VAL A 191 3.34 15.97 2.52
C VAL A 191 2.70 17.14 3.26
N GLY A 192 3.43 18.18 3.63
CA GLY A 192 2.89 19.30 4.42
C GLY A 192 1.87 20.19 3.70
N ILE A 193 1.01 19.64 2.84
CA ILE A 193 -0.03 20.35 2.11
C ILE A 193 -1.11 20.79 3.10
N THR A 194 -1.36 22.09 3.13
CA THR A 194 -2.38 22.71 3.96
C THR A 194 -3.66 22.92 3.17
N GLU A 195 -4.77 23.23 3.87
CA GLU A 195 -6.00 23.63 3.17
C GLU A 195 -5.80 24.87 2.30
N ASP A 196 -4.92 25.79 2.71
CA ASP A 196 -4.67 27.02 1.98
C ASP A 196 -3.84 26.79 0.72
N ASP A 197 -3.05 25.70 0.65
CA ASP A 197 -2.40 25.25 -0.59
C ASP A 197 -3.41 24.71 -1.61
N LEU A 198 -4.61 24.30 -1.18
CA LEU A 198 -5.62 23.65 -2.04
C LEU A 198 -6.73 24.61 -2.50
N LYS A 199 -6.70 25.88 -2.09
CA LYS A 199 -7.75 26.89 -2.37
C LYS A 199 -7.42 27.84 -3.52
N GLY A 200 -6.19 27.83 -4.02
CA GLY A 200 -5.79 28.67 -5.14
C GLY A 200 -6.20 28.09 -6.50
N GLU A 201 -5.96 28.87 -7.55
CA GLU A 201 -6.31 28.50 -8.91
C GLU A 201 -5.38 29.17 -9.92
N MET A 202 -5.25 28.56 -11.10
CA MET A 202 -4.55 29.15 -12.24
C MET A 202 -5.41 29.06 -13.50
N THR A 203 -5.31 30.05 -14.38
CA THR A 203 -6.10 30.14 -15.61
C THR A 203 -5.20 30.37 -16.81
N PHE A 204 -5.39 29.57 -17.85
CA PHE A 204 -4.81 29.78 -19.17
C PHE A 204 -5.90 30.34 -20.09
N SER A 205 -5.57 31.42 -20.81
CA SER A 205 -6.49 32.11 -21.70
C SER A 205 -5.87 32.31 -23.07
N LEU A 206 -6.66 32.08 -24.12
CA LEU A 206 -6.34 32.45 -25.49
C LEU A 206 -7.24 33.60 -25.98
N ALA A 207 -7.92 34.29 -25.05
CA ALA A 207 -8.76 35.44 -25.34
C ALA A 207 -7.89 36.70 -25.53
N GLY A 208 -7.50 36.96 -26.78
CA GLY A 208 -6.74 38.15 -27.20
C GLY A 208 -5.23 38.00 -27.11
N ASN A 209 -4.71 37.21 -26.16
CA ASN A 209 -3.30 36.78 -26.08
C ASN A 209 -3.21 35.39 -25.43
N ALA A 210 -2.02 34.79 -25.37
CA ALA A 210 -1.74 33.63 -24.50
C ALA A 210 -1.58 34.06 -23.04
N GLY A 211 -2.65 34.56 -22.44
CA GLY A 211 -2.65 35.08 -21.08
C GLY A 211 -2.63 33.98 -20.02
N TYR A 212 -1.93 34.24 -18.92
CA TYR A 212 -1.90 33.39 -17.74
C TYR A 212 -2.19 34.22 -16.49
N SER A 213 -2.94 33.65 -15.54
CA SER A 213 -3.14 34.25 -14.22
C SER A 213 -3.18 33.19 -13.14
N VAL A 214 -2.61 33.47 -11.97
CA VAL A 214 -2.62 32.57 -10.82
C VAL A 214 -2.97 33.35 -9.54
N THR A 215 -3.73 32.69 -8.66
CA THR A 215 -4.05 33.20 -7.33
C THR A 215 -3.54 32.23 -6.27
N PHE A 216 -2.67 32.72 -5.39
CA PHE A 216 -2.14 32.03 -4.23
C PHE A 216 -2.93 32.40 -2.97
N THR A 217 -3.33 31.38 -2.21
CA THR A 217 -4.00 31.53 -0.91
C THR A 217 -3.14 31.05 0.25
N ASN A 218 -1.98 30.47 -0.05
CA ASN A 218 -1.06 29.82 0.89
C ASN A 218 0.06 30.72 1.41
N GLY A 219 0.05 32.02 1.07
CA GLY A 219 1.03 32.99 1.57
C GLY A 219 2.21 33.27 0.64
N ILE A 220 2.27 32.65 -0.54
CA ILE A 220 3.16 33.07 -1.63
C ILE A 220 2.78 34.49 -2.07
N SER A 221 3.79 35.34 -2.30
CA SER A 221 3.61 36.76 -2.63
C SER A 221 4.43 37.15 -3.86
N PRO A 222 3.85 37.83 -4.87
CA PRO A 222 2.47 38.33 -4.90
C PRO A 222 1.42 37.21 -4.94
N ASP A 223 0.31 37.43 -4.23
CA ASP A 223 -0.82 36.49 -4.10
C ASP A 223 -1.66 36.43 -5.38
N GLN A 224 -1.57 37.44 -6.23
CA GLN A 224 -2.09 37.43 -7.60
C GLN A 224 -0.98 37.77 -8.58
N GLN A 225 -0.80 36.91 -9.57
CA GLN A 225 0.19 37.13 -10.63
C GLN A 225 -0.49 36.99 -11.98
N THR A 226 -0.05 37.79 -12.95
CA THR A 226 -0.55 37.78 -14.32
C THR A 226 0.62 37.81 -15.27
N GLY A 227 0.54 37.02 -16.33
CA GLY A 227 1.62 36.85 -17.27
C GLY A 227 1.13 36.36 -18.63
N ILE A 228 2.08 35.87 -19.41
CA ILE A 228 1.82 35.12 -20.64
C ILE A 228 2.42 33.73 -20.54
N PHE A 229 1.84 32.78 -21.25
CA PHE A 229 2.38 31.43 -21.36
C PHE A 229 2.77 31.10 -22.80
N ASN A 230 3.77 30.25 -22.95
CA ASN A 230 4.19 29.67 -24.21
C ASN A 230 4.17 28.15 -24.05
N PHE A 231 3.29 27.49 -24.80
CA PHE A 231 3.12 26.04 -24.78
C PHE A 231 3.58 25.44 -26.11
N ASP A 232 4.44 24.44 -26.03
CA ASP A 232 4.93 23.65 -27.16
C ASP A 232 4.26 22.26 -27.11
N PRO A 233 3.14 22.05 -27.84
CA PRO A 233 2.41 20.78 -27.81
C PRO A 233 3.18 19.62 -28.47
N ASP A 234 4.14 19.92 -29.34
CA ASP A 234 4.95 18.89 -30.00
C ASP A 234 5.96 18.28 -29.00
N ASN A 235 6.47 19.09 -28.06
CA ASN A 235 7.44 18.67 -27.06
C ASN A 235 6.86 18.52 -25.64
N MET A 236 5.59 18.89 -25.45
CA MET A 236 4.91 18.91 -24.15
C MET A 236 5.65 19.73 -23.09
N THR A 237 6.14 20.91 -23.50
CA THR A 237 6.85 21.85 -22.61
C THR A 237 6.13 23.19 -22.54
N MET A 238 6.38 23.93 -21.46
CA MET A 238 5.77 25.22 -21.23
C MET A 238 6.76 26.19 -20.59
N SER A 239 6.53 27.48 -20.81
CA SER A 239 7.13 28.54 -20.00
C SER A 239 6.13 29.66 -19.75
N LEU A 240 6.31 30.35 -18.64
CA LEU A 240 5.55 31.51 -18.21
C LEU A 240 6.47 32.73 -18.17
N ASP A 241 5.90 33.91 -18.41
CA ASP A 241 6.57 35.19 -18.19
C ASP A 241 5.66 36.12 -17.39
N GLY A 242 6.19 36.69 -16.32
CA GLY A 242 5.44 37.54 -15.37
C GLY A 242 4.65 36.82 -14.28
N ALA A 243 4.66 35.49 -14.25
CA ALA A 243 3.97 34.68 -13.24
C ALA A 243 4.56 33.27 -13.12
N GLU A 244 4.27 32.60 -12.00
CA GLU A 244 4.70 31.24 -11.67
C GLU A 244 3.56 30.22 -11.81
N ILE A 245 3.89 28.93 -12.00
CA ILE A 245 2.86 27.87 -11.87
C ILE A 245 2.34 27.83 -10.44
N PHE A 246 1.06 27.51 -10.27
CA PHE A 246 0.51 27.31 -8.94
C PHE A 246 1.20 26.12 -8.24
N HIS A 247 1.55 26.26 -6.97
CA HIS A 247 2.27 25.26 -6.19
C HIS A 247 2.11 25.49 -4.69
N ALA A 248 2.48 24.50 -3.88
CA ALA A 248 2.34 24.58 -2.42
C ALA A 248 3.50 25.34 -1.76
N LEU A 249 3.21 26.08 -0.68
CA LEU A 249 4.17 26.99 -0.02
C LEU A 249 5.42 26.24 0.47
N TRP A 250 5.27 25.01 0.96
CA TRP A 250 6.40 24.24 1.49
C TRP A 250 7.48 23.93 0.43
N ALA A 251 7.13 24.05 -0.84
CA ALA A 251 7.99 23.79 -1.99
C ALA A 251 8.57 25.06 -2.63
N ASP A 252 8.01 26.24 -2.34
CA ASP A 252 8.28 27.53 -2.99
C ASP A 252 9.78 27.84 -3.12
N ASP A 253 10.56 27.62 -2.06
CA ASP A 253 11.99 27.89 -2.03
C ASP A 253 12.89 26.71 -2.45
N LYS A 254 12.32 25.64 -3.02
CA LYS A 254 13.02 24.37 -3.31
C LYS A 254 13.12 24.04 -4.80
N SER A 255 12.58 24.87 -5.68
CA SER A 255 12.62 24.63 -7.12
C SER A 255 13.81 25.29 -7.82
N GLU A 256 14.23 24.74 -8.96
CA GLU A 256 15.13 25.39 -9.90
C GLU A 256 14.48 26.64 -10.52
N ASP A 257 13.21 26.54 -10.95
CA ASP A 257 12.44 27.64 -11.53
C ASP A 257 10.92 27.28 -11.54
N TRP A 258 10.06 28.24 -11.24
CA TRP A 258 8.59 28.07 -11.24
C TRP A 258 7.90 28.54 -12.52
N SER A 259 8.66 29.12 -13.45
CA SER A 259 8.18 29.76 -14.66
C SER A 259 8.83 29.20 -15.93
N LYS A 260 10.06 28.69 -15.85
CA LYS A 260 10.84 28.22 -17.01
C LYS A 260 11.03 26.70 -16.99
N ASP A 261 11.32 26.17 -18.19
CA ASP A 261 11.62 24.75 -18.42
C ASP A 261 10.56 23.78 -17.84
N LEU A 262 9.30 24.20 -17.87
CA LEU A 262 8.18 23.42 -17.36
C LEU A 262 7.85 22.28 -18.31
N GLN A 263 7.46 21.14 -17.74
CA GLN A 263 7.03 19.96 -18.47
C GLN A 263 5.56 19.68 -18.21
N VAL A 264 4.80 19.42 -19.28
CA VAL A 264 3.42 18.93 -19.19
C VAL A 264 3.47 17.41 -19.33
N LEU A 265 3.33 16.69 -18.23
CA LEU A 265 3.39 15.23 -18.22
C LEU A 265 2.06 14.61 -18.66
N VAL A 266 0.93 15.21 -18.25
CA VAL A 266 -0.41 14.77 -18.63
C VAL A 266 -1.26 16.00 -18.90
N LEU A 267 -2.01 15.95 -20.00
CA LEU A 267 -3.00 16.96 -20.34
C LEU A 267 -4.19 16.27 -21.00
N THR A 268 -5.32 16.27 -20.30
CA THR A 268 -6.62 15.79 -20.78
C THR A 268 -7.65 16.90 -20.59
N GLU A 269 -8.91 16.65 -20.97
CA GLU A 269 -10.00 17.61 -20.77
C GLU A 269 -10.11 18.09 -19.31
N ASN A 270 -9.92 17.17 -18.36
CA ASN A 270 -10.20 17.37 -16.94
C ASN A 270 -8.98 17.25 -16.03
N GLN A 271 -7.79 16.98 -16.56
CA GLN A 271 -6.58 16.78 -15.76
C GLN A 271 -5.35 17.41 -16.40
N LEU A 272 -4.55 18.08 -15.58
CA LEU A 272 -3.26 18.67 -15.94
C LEU A 272 -2.22 18.26 -14.90
N MET A 273 -1.15 17.62 -15.35
CA MET A 273 0.05 17.37 -14.56
C MET A 273 1.18 18.19 -15.17
N ILE A 274 1.58 19.26 -14.47
CA ILE A 274 2.65 20.16 -14.91
C ILE A 274 3.75 20.17 -13.86
N ALA A 275 4.99 20.13 -14.31
CA ALA A 275 6.13 19.94 -13.44
C ALA A 275 7.26 20.91 -13.75
N ASN A 276 8.00 21.23 -12.71
CA ASN A 276 9.34 21.81 -12.79
C ASN A 276 10.36 20.85 -12.16
N TYR A 277 11.57 21.32 -11.90
CA TYR A 277 12.62 20.52 -11.31
C TYR A 277 12.94 20.98 -9.90
N ARG A 278 12.97 20.04 -8.95
CA ARG A 278 13.46 20.31 -7.60
C ARG A 278 14.97 20.56 -7.63
N SER A 279 15.40 21.64 -7.01
CA SER A 279 16.82 22.00 -6.91
C SER A 279 17.48 21.22 -5.77
N GLU A 280 18.52 20.45 -6.10
CA GLU A 280 19.31 19.73 -5.09
C GLU A 280 19.97 20.68 -4.08
N ALA A 281 20.44 21.84 -4.55
CA ALA A 281 21.10 22.82 -3.71
C ALA A 281 20.15 23.51 -2.71
N LEU A 282 18.88 23.69 -3.07
CA LEU A 282 17.89 24.37 -2.24
C LEU A 282 17.13 23.39 -1.34
N SER A 283 16.78 22.22 -1.87
CA SER A 283 16.02 21.20 -1.12
C SER A 283 16.91 20.32 -0.23
N GLY A 284 18.18 20.14 -0.57
CA GLY A 284 19.06 19.16 0.07
C GLY A 284 18.76 17.70 -0.33
N GLU A 285 17.93 17.48 -1.34
CA GLU A 285 17.52 16.18 -1.84
C GLU A 285 17.80 16.08 -3.35
N ASP A 286 17.99 14.86 -3.88
CA ASP A 286 18.32 14.66 -5.30
C ASP A 286 17.34 15.39 -6.23
N ARG A 287 17.83 15.86 -7.38
CA ARG A 287 16.99 16.47 -8.42
C ARG A 287 15.85 15.51 -8.78
N CYS A 288 14.61 16.01 -8.83
CA CYS A 288 13.43 15.24 -9.22
C CYS A 288 12.53 16.07 -10.14
N ILE A 289 11.65 15.39 -10.90
CA ILE A 289 10.49 16.04 -11.50
C ILE A 289 9.50 16.36 -10.38
N TYR A 290 9.28 17.64 -10.17
CA TYR A 290 8.46 18.22 -9.11
C TYR A 290 7.07 18.52 -9.71
N CYS A 291 6.22 17.50 -9.74
CA CYS A 291 4.97 17.52 -10.48
C CYS A 291 3.79 17.97 -9.60
N TRP A 292 2.99 18.87 -10.16
CA TRP A 292 1.80 19.43 -9.54
C TRP A 292 0.56 18.97 -10.32
N ASN A 293 -0.39 18.40 -9.59
CA ASN A 293 -1.55 17.71 -10.14
C ASN A 293 -2.79 18.61 -10.04
N PHE A 294 -3.46 18.83 -11.15
CA PHE A 294 -4.62 19.70 -11.23
C PHE A 294 -5.78 19.00 -11.91
N VAL A 295 -6.97 19.43 -11.55
CA VAL A 295 -8.19 19.14 -12.30
C VAL A 295 -8.80 20.42 -12.86
N SER A 296 -9.54 20.31 -13.95
CA SER A 296 -10.27 21.48 -14.47
C SER A 296 -11.27 21.94 -13.41
N LYS A 297 -11.43 23.27 -13.26
CA LYS A 297 -12.37 23.81 -12.28
C LYS A 297 -13.81 23.36 -12.56
N GLU A 298 -14.18 23.28 -13.83
CA GLU A 298 -15.50 22.76 -14.25
C GLU A 298 -15.72 21.32 -13.78
N TYR A 299 -14.71 20.45 -13.90
CA TYR A 299 -14.78 19.09 -13.37
C TYR A 299 -14.86 19.09 -11.84
N ALA A 300 -13.99 19.82 -11.14
CA ALA A 300 -14.01 19.90 -9.68
C ALA A 300 -15.36 20.38 -9.13
N ASP A 301 -15.95 21.42 -9.74
CA ASP A 301 -17.22 22.02 -9.30
C ASP A 301 -18.43 21.11 -9.60
N SER A 302 -18.32 20.20 -10.57
CA SER A 302 -19.38 19.27 -10.98
C SER A 302 -19.15 17.83 -10.52
N TYR A 303 -18.00 17.52 -9.93
CA TYR A 303 -17.61 16.17 -9.56
C TYR A 303 -18.49 15.62 -8.45
N VAL A 304 -19.02 14.42 -8.69
CA VAL A 304 -19.68 13.59 -7.70
C VAL A 304 -18.86 12.31 -7.61
N PRO A 305 -18.31 11.95 -6.44
CA PRO A 305 -17.63 10.68 -6.25
C PRO A 305 -18.49 9.53 -6.79
N GLY A 306 -17.93 8.69 -7.64
CA GLY A 306 -18.62 7.47 -8.06
C GLY A 306 -18.87 6.58 -6.84
N ASP A 307 -20.06 5.97 -6.76
CA ASP A 307 -20.37 4.97 -5.73
C ASP A 307 -19.39 3.79 -5.87
N VAL A 308 -18.33 3.80 -5.05
CA VAL A 308 -17.56 2.59 -4.81
C VAL A 308 -18.49 1.67 -4.02
N PRO A 309 -18.72 0.41 -4.44
CA PRO A 309 -19.52 -0.51 -3.67
C PRO A 309 -19.00 -0.57 -2.23
N ASP A 310 -19.90 -0.42 -1.25
CA ASP A 310 -19.56 -0.58 0.17
C ASP A 310 -18.77 -1.89 0.35
N PRO A 311 -17.57 -1.88 0.95
CA PRO A 311 -16.86 -3.11 1.23
C PRO A 311 -17.71 -4.03 2.10
N GLU A 312 -17.60 -5.33 1.87
CA GLU A 312 -18.40 -6.35 2.53
C GLU A 312 -17.51 -7.29 3.37
N PRO A 313 -18.00 -7.83 4.50
CA PRO A 313 -17.26 -8.81 5.28
C PRO A 313 -16.96 -10.07 4.48
N VAL A 314 -15.73 -10.56 4.61
CA VAL A 314 -15.31 -11.83 3.99
C VAL A 314 -15.62 -12.96 4.96
N LEU A 315 -16.65 -13.74 4.64
CA LEU A 315 -17.03 -14.93 5.42
C LEU A 315 -16.22 -16.15 4.97
N PRO A 316 -15.86 -17.07 5.89
CA PRO A 316 -15.08 -18.26 5.55
C PRO A 316 -15.87 -19.20 4.62
N ASP A 317 -15.15 -20.00 3.82
CA ASP A 317 -15.78 -21.05 3.01
C ASP A 317 -16.59 -22.00 3.91
N GLY A 318 -17.81 -22.34 3.48
CA GLY A 318 -18.69 -23.23 4.25
C GLY A 318 -19.37 -22.56 5.46
N TRP A 319 -19.27 -21.23 5.63
CA TRP A 319 -19.85 -20.51 6.77
C TRP A 319 -21.33 -20.79 7.00
N LYS A 320 -22.10 -21.06 5.94
CA LYS A 320 -23.51 -21.41 6.06
C LYS A 320 -23.66 -22.71 6.84
N ASP A 321 -22.91 -23.75 6.47
CA ASP A 321 -22.94 -25.05 7.14
C ASP A 321 -22.49 -24.94 8.60
N ASP A 322 -21.52 -24.06 8.88
CA ASP A 322 -21.02 -23.78 10.23
C ASP A 322 -22.13 -23.31 11.18
N ILE A 323 -23.05 -22.45 10.69
CA ILE A 323 -24.10 -21.83 11.51
C ILE A 323 -25.49 -22.45 11.31
N SER A 324 -25.71 -23.17 10.22
CA SER A 324 -26.97 -23.83 9.88
C SER A 324 -26.94 -25.35 10.11
N GLN A 325 -25.94 -25.84 10.87
CA GLN A 325 -25.56 -27.23 11.08
C GLN A 325 -26.64 -28.27 10.74
N THR A 326 -26.34 -29.18 9.81
CA THR A 326 -27.30 -30.15 9.26
C THR A 326 -27.76 -31.24 10.25
N VAL A 327 -27.11 -31.35 11.42
CA VAL A 327 -27.42 -32.36 12.45
C VAL A 327 -28.06 -31.72 13.69
N ILE A 328 -27.60 -30.53 14.09
CA ILE A 328 -28.15 -29.73 15.20
C ILE A 328 -28.67 -28.43 14.60
N THR A 329 -29.92 -28.45 14.15
CA THR A 329 -30.48 -27.29 13.42
C THR A 329 -30.77 -26.12 14.35
N SER A 330 -31.02 -26.36 15.64
CA SER A 330 -31.31 -25.36 16.66
C SER A 330 -30.09 -25.03 17.52
N VAL A 331 -29.55 -23.82 17.38
CA VAL A 331 -28.40 -23.33 18.17
C VAL A 331 -28.83 -22.15 19.04
N LYS A 332 -28.54 -22.23 20.34
CA LYS A 332 -28.77 -21.12 21.29
C LYS A 332 -27.50 -20.29 21.43
N TRP A 333 -27.60 -19.01 21.10
CA TRP A 333 -26.53 -18.02 21.19
C TRP A 333 -26.76 -17.09 22.37
N VAL A 334 -25.70 -16.80 23.13
CA VAL A 334 -25.71 -15.82 24.23
C VAL A 334 -24.62 -14.79 23.99
N LEU A 335 -24.77 -13.58 24.52
CA LEU A 335 -23.72 -12.56 24.41
C LEU A 335 -22.47 -12.98 25.20
N SER A 336 -21.28 -12.72 24.63
CA SER A 336 -19.99 -12.97 25.28
C SER A 336 -19.89 -12.23 26.62
N ASP A 337 -19.39 -12.91 27.66
CA ASP A 337 -19.13 -12.29 28.96
C ASP A 337 -17.83 -11.48 28.99
N GLN A 338 -16.97 -11.65 27.98
CA GLN A 338 -15.69 -10.94 27.86
C GLN A 338 -15.83 -9.65 27.07
N ASN A 339 -16.51 -9.72 25.94
CA ASN A 339 -16.58 -8.64 24.96
C ASN A 339 -17.90 -8.69 24.19
N PRO A 340 -19.04 -8.36 24.83
CA PRO A 340 -20.37 -8.53 24.24
C PRO A 340 -20.63 -7.64 23.01
N LEU A 341 -19.86 -6.57 22.80
CA LEU A 341 -20.00 -5.68 21.64
C LEU A 341 -18.70 -4.97 21.25
N ASP A 342 -18.63 -4.49 20.01
CA ASP A 342 -17.61 -3.58 19.46
C ASP A 342 -18.23 -2.86 18.24
N TRP A 343 -17.52 -1.89 17.68
CA TRP A 343 -17.82 -1.34 16.36
C TRP A 343 -17.03 -2.10 15.29
N CYS A 344 -17.66 -2.31 14.14
CA CYS A 344 -17.03 -2.88 12.95
C CYS A 344 -17.07 -1.88 11.79
N GLN A 345 -15.99 -1.83 11.02
CA GLN A 345 -16.02 -1.26 9.67
C GLN A 345 -16.91 -2.09 8.74
N LEU A 346 -17.19 -1.60 7.54
CA LEU A 346 -18.05 -2.28 6.57
C LEU A 346 -17.54 -3.66 6.16
N ASP A 347 -16.21 -3.82 6.14
CA ASP A 347 -15.51 -5.07 5.83
C ASP A 347 -15.46 -6.08 7.01
N GLY A 348 -16.07 -5.74 8.15
CA GLY A 348 -16.08 -6.57 9.36
C GLY A 348 -14.89 -6.39 10.30
N THR A 349 -13.93 -5.52 9.99
CA THR A 349 -12.80 -5.22 10.87
C THR A 349 -13.27 -4.55 12.16
N LEU A 350 -12.94 -5.13 13.33
CA LEU A 350 -13.23 -4.55 14.64
C LEU A 350 -12.43 -3.26 14.84
N MET A 351 -13.09 -2.22 15.33
CA MET A 351 -12.53 -0.86 15.42
C MET A 351 -11.80 -0.60 16.73
N ASN A 352 -12.22 -1.22 17.83
CA ASN A 352 -11.67 -0.92 19.16
C ASN A 352 -10.84 -2.06 19.74
N GLY A 353 -11.10 -3.31 19.35
CA GLY A 353 -10.31 -4.47 19.78
C GLY A 353 -10.50 -4.78 21.27
N TRP A 354 -11.72 -4.63 21.78
CA TRP A 354 -12.05 -4.98 23.16
C TRP A 354 -12.14 -6.50 23.32
N ASN A 355 -11.26 -7.07 24.14
CA ASN A 355 -11.14 -8.52 24.33
C ASN A 355 -11.54 -8.97 25.74
N SER A 356 -11.66 -8.04 26.69
CA SER A 356 -12.06 -8.29 28.07
C SER A 356 -12.89 -7.13 28.63
N PRO A 357 -13.64 -7.33 29.73
CA PRO A 357 -14.49 -6.28 30.29
C PRO A 357 -13.72 -5.01 30.69
N ALA A 358 -12.42 -5.14 31.00
CA ALA A 358 -11.55 -4.04 31.38
C ALA A 358 -11.09 -3.17 30.22
N ASP A 359 -11.25 -3.63 28.97
CA ASP A 359 -10.84 -2.88 27.78
C ASP A 359 -11.85 -1.79 27.40
N TYR A 360 -13.08 -1.90 27.91
CA TYR A 360 -14.14 -0.94 27.62
C TYR A 360 -13.87 0.42 28.27
N PRO A 361 -14.11 1.52 27.54
CA PRO A 361 -13.80 2.84 28.05
C PRO A 361 -14.81 3.31 29.11
N ASP A 362 -14.34 4.11 30.06
CA ASP A 362 -15.15 4.63 31.18
C ASP A 362 -16.45 5.32 30.74
N TRP A 363 -16.46 5.97 29.57
CA TRP A 363 -17.64 6.68 29.06
C TRP A 363 -18.76 5.73 28.60
N LEU A 364 -18.43 4.48 28.26
CA LEU A 364 -19.39 3.43 27.91
C LEU A 364 -19.74 2.59 29.13
N GLY A 365 -18.77 2.36 30.02
CA GLY A 365 -18.89 1.57 31.24
C GLY A 365 -18.16 0.24 31.15
N THR A 366 -18.43 -0.66 32.09
CA THR A 366 -17.91 -2.03 32.12
C THR A 366 -19.05 -3.01 31.88
N PRO A 367 -18.91 -4.03 30.99
CA PRO A 367 -19.94 -5.04 30.80
C PRO A 367 -20.31 -5.73 32.13
N ASP A 368 -21.61 -5.87 32.40
CA ASP A 368 -22.15 -6.57 33.57
C ASP A 368 -23.13 -7.66 33.13
N THR A 369 -22.75 -8.92 33.29
CA THR A 369 -23.57 -10.08 32.88
C THR A 369 -24.88 -10.19 33.67
N SER A 370 -25.04 -9.50 34.81
CA SER A 370 -26.33 -9.44 35.48
C SER A 370 -27.37 -8.58 34.73
N VAL A 371 -26.92 -7.74 33.79
CA VAL A 371 -27.79 -6.90 32.96
C VAL A 371 -28.26 -7.65 31.71
N TYR A 372 -27.37 -8.37 31.04
CA TYR A 372 -27.63 -8.96 29.72
C TYR A 372 -27.42 -10.47 29.63
N GLY A 373 -26.84 -11.13 30.64
CA GLY A 373 -26.39 -12.54 30.53
C GLY A 373 -27.52 -13.54 30.32
N ASP A 374 -28.75 -13.19 30.70
CA ASP A 374 -29.96 -14.00 30.44
C ASP A 374 -30.58 -13.73 29.05
N PHE A 375 -30.07 -12.73 28.32
CA PHE A 375 -30.46 -12.51 26.93
C PHE A 375 -29.89 -13.61 26.05
N SER A 376 -30.74 -14.16 25.17
CA SER A 376 -30.30 -15.16 24.19
C SER A 376 -31.09 -15.11 22.91
N MET A 377 -30.44 -15.54 21.84
CA MET A 377 -31.03 -15.72 20.51
C MET A 377 -30.88 -17.19 20.12
N THR A 378 -31.99 -17.90 19.98
CA THR A 378 -32.00 -19.27 19.48
C THR A 378 -32.41 -19.26 18.02
N LEU A 379 -31.60 -19.83 17.13
CA LEU A 379 -31.86 -19.92 15.69
C LEU A 379 -32.02 -21.40 15.31
N ASP A 380 -33.12 -21.74 14.63
CA ASP A 380 -33.35 -23.08 14.08
C ASP A 380 -33.35 -23.05 12.54
N SER A 381 -32.32 -23.64 11.93
CA SER A 381 -32.14 -23.69 10.47
C SER A 381 -33.11 -24.63 9.75
N LYS A 382 -33.83 -25.49 10.48
CA LYS A 382 -34.77 -26.45 9.88
C LYS A 382 -36.04 -25.78 9.39
N ASP A 383 -36.54 -24.83 10.16
CA ASP A 383 -37.78 -24.09 9.89
C ASP A 383 -37.56 -22.58 9.80
N ASN A 384 -36.30 -22.13 9.87
CA ASN A 384 -35.90 -20.74 9.90
C ASN A 384 -36.63 -19.96 11.00
N SER A 385 -36.77 -20.54 12.18
CA SER A 385 -37.37 -19.89 13.35
C SER A 385 -36.33 -19.29 14.27
N ALA A 386 -36.68 -18.19 14.94
CA ALA A 386 -35.87 -17.53 15.93
C ALA A 386 -36.65 -17.31 17.23
N VAL A 387 -35.98 -17.49 18.36
CA VAL A 387 -36.52 -17.16 19.69
C VAL A 387 -35.53 -16.27 20.43
N PHE A 388 -35.99 -15.07 20.77
CA PHE A 388 -35.27 -14.13 21.63
C PHE A 388 -35.81 -14.24 23.05
N ALA A 389 -34.99 -14.59 24.02
CA ALA A 389 -35.35 -14.59 25.44
C ALA A 389 -34.64 -13.43 26.14
N TYR A 390 -35.33 -12.77 27.07
CA TYR A 390 -34.87 -11.55 27.73
C TYR A 390 -34.60 -11.76 29.22
N PRO A 391 -33.77 -10.91 29.85
CA PRO A 391 -33.48 -10.99 31.29
C PRO A 391 -34.70 -10.83 32.22
N ASP A 392 -35.78 -10.21 31.74
CA ASP A 392 -37.04 -10.07 32.50
C ASP A 392 -37.93 -11.33 32.44
N GLY A 393 -37.48 -12.39 31.76
CA GLY A 393 -38.19 -13.65 31.57
C GLY A 393 -39.20 -13.64 30.41
N THR A 394 -39.31 -12.54 29.66
CA THR A 394 -40.14 -12.50 28.45
C THR A 394 -39.41 -13.14 27.26
N SER A 395 -40.17 -13.48 26.22
CA SER A 395 -39.60 -14.00 24.97
C SER A 395 -40.41 -13.55 23.75
N VAL A 396 -39.73 -13.47 22.62
CA VAL A 396 -40.29 -13.19 21.30
C VAL A 396 -39.91 -14.33 20.37
N SER A 397 -40.91 -14.97 19.76
CA SER A 397 -40.70 -15.95 18.69
C SER A 397 -41.02 -15.30 17.35
N THR A 398 -40.16 -15.53 16.37
CA THR A 398 -40.32 -15.02 14.99
C THR A 398 -39.71 -16.00 14.00
N THR A 399 -39.73 -15.66 12.71
CA THR A 399 -39.00 -16.36 11.65
C THR A 399 -37.93 -15.45 11.07
N TYR A 400 -36.94 -16.02 10.40
CA TYR A 400 -35.90 -15.26 9.72
C TYR A 400 -35.68 -15.73 8.27
N GLU A 401 -35.11 -14.86 7.47
CA GLU A 401 -34.41 -15.20 6.23
C GLU A 401 -32.91 -14.96 6.42
N LEU A 402 -32.07 -15.76 5.75
CA LEU A 402 -30.61 -15.59 5.73
C LEU A 402 -30.14 -15.60 4.28
N ASP A 403 -29.56 -14.49 3.83
CA ASP A 403 -29.12 -14.34 2.45
C ASP A 403 -27.68 -14.81 2.21
N ASP A 404 -27.21 -14.71 0.96
CA ASP A 404 -25.85 -15.09 0.56
C ASP A 404 -24.76 -14.14 1.08
N LYS A 405 -25.15 -12.97 1.61
CA LYS A 405 -24.25 -11.96 2.20
C LYS A 405 -24.12 -12.09 3.72
N GLY A 406 -24.79 -13.09 4.31
CA GLY A 406 -24.80 -13.30 5.74
C GLY A 406 -25.73 -12.35 6.50
N ILE A 407 -26.79 -11.83 5.86
CA ILE A 407 -27.75 -10.95 6.51
C ILE A 407 -28.95 -11.78 6.98
N TYR A 408 -29.13 -11.82 8.30
CA TYR A 408 -30.37 -12.27 8.92
C TYR A 408 -31.41 -11.16 8.83
N THR A 409 -32.61 -11.47 8.33
CA THR A 409 -33.77 -10.56 8.34
C THR A 409 -34.91 -11.20 9.13
N PHE A 410 -35.31 -10.58 10.24
CA PHE A 410 -36.36 -11.11 11.12
C PHE A 410 -37.74 -10.56 10.74
N ALA A 411 -38.76 -11.43 10.75
CA ALA A 411 -40.10 -11.08 10.28
C ALA A 411 -40.85 -10.17 11.26
N ASP A 412 -40.61 -10.33 12.56
CA ASP A 412 -41.26 -9.54 13.61
C ASP A 412 -40.26 -8.60 14.30
N ASN A 413 -40.82 -7.55 14.91
CA ASN A 413 -40.04 -6.62 15.72
C ASN A 413 -39.42 -7.33 16.94
N VAL A 414 -38.11 -7.19 17.11
CA VAL A 414 -37.36 -7.68 18.28
C VAL A 414 -37.04 -6.50 19.21
N PRO A 415 -37.63 -6.45 20.41
CA PRO A 415 -37.35 -5.39 21.38
C PRO A 415 -35.87 -5.21 21.72
N ALA A 416 -35.47 -3.96 21.95
CA ALA A 416 -34.14 -3.64 22.44
C ALA A 416 -33.88 -4.23 23.83
N THR A 417 -32.64 -4.64 24.12
CA THR A 417 -32.20 -4.97 25.48
C THR A 417 -30.87 -4.32 25.81
N SER A 418 -30.73 -3.80 27.03
CA SER A 418 -29.49 -3.17 27.47
C SER A 418 -28.33 -4.16 27.52
N VAL A 419 -27.15 -3.72 27.08
CA VAL A 419 -25.90 -4.51 27.15
C VAL A 419 -24.90 -3.82 28.08
N ILE A 420 -24.60 -2.55 27.83
CA ILE A 420 -23.61 -1.78 28.60
C ILE A 420 -23.89 -0.28 28.49
N GLY A 421 -23.93 0.41 29.63
CA GLY A 421 -24.15 1.86 29.68
C GLY A 421 -25.37 2.29 28.87
N TRP A 422 -25.13 3.05 27.81
CA TRP A 422 -26.18 3.49 26.87
C TRP A 422 -26.38 2.54 25.68
N ALA A 423 -25.47 1.60 25.43
CA ALA A 423 -25.53 0.67 24.31
C ALA A 423 -26.45 -0.53 24.61
N SER A 424 -27.27 -0.85 23.63
CA SER A 424 -28.26 -1.93 23.67
C SER A 424 -28.12 -2.84 22.45
N PHE A 425 -28.50 -4.10 22.61
CA PHE A 425 -28.77 -4.99 21.49
C PHE A 425 -30.06 -4.57 20.81
N GLU A 426 -30.00 -4.37 19.50
CA GLU A 426 -31.11 -3.95 18.64
C GLU A 426 -30.88 -4.47 17.21
N LEU A 427 -31.97 -4.65 16.45
CA LEU A 427 -31.89 -4.86 15.00
C LEU A 427 -31.68 -3.52 14.28
N ASP A 428 -31.27 -3.58 13.01
CA ASP A 428 -31.26 -2.39 12.15
C ASP A 428 -32.68 -1.97 11.71
N ALA A 429 -32.76 -0.87 10.94
CA ALA A 429 -34.04 -0.32 10.46
C ALA A 429 -34.84 -1.27 9.54
N ASN A 430 -34.21 -2.32 9.01
CA ASN A 430 -34.81 -3.33 8.16
C ASN A 430 -35.06 -4.65 8.91
N ASN A 431 -35.01 -4.66 10.25
CA ASN A 431 -35.03 -5.85 11.09
C ASN A 431 -33.87 -6.81 10.79
N GLY A 432 -32.72 -6.25 10.42
CA GLY A 432 -31.53 -6.97 9.97
C GLY A 432 -30.42 -7.07 11.00
N LEU A 433 -29.64 -8.16 10.92
CA LEU A 433 -28.30 -8.29 11.50
C LEU A 433 -27.37 -8.96 10.48
N ARG A 434 -26.20 -8.38 10.26
CA ARG A 434 -25.20 -8.91 9.34
C ARG A 434 -24.13 -9.73 10.07
N ILE A 435 -23.80 -10.91 9.57
CA ILE A 435 -22.62 -11.64 10.06
C ILE A 435 -21.37 -10.86 9.65
N MET A 436 -20.68 -10.34 10.65
CA MET A 436 -19.43 -9.61 10.47
C MET A 436 -18.23 -10.56 10.49
N ARG A 437 -18.31 -11.60 11.33
CA ARG A 437 -17.25 -12.59 11.54
C ARG A 437 -17.80 -13.86 12.17
N ILE A 438 -17.23 -15.00 11.81
CA ILE A 438 -17.40 -16.28 12.50
C ILE A 438 -16.07 -16.69 13.10
N GLU A 439 -16.10 -17.10 14.36
CA GLU A 439 -14.95 -17.57 15.12
C GLU A 439 -15.03 -19.08 15.27
N LYS A 440 -13.89 -19.74 15.15
CA LYS A 440 -13.77 -21.18 15.32
C LYS A 440 -12.76 -21.48 16.41
N ASP A 441 -13.03 -22.52 17.20
CA ASP A 441 -12.06 -23.06 18.14
C ASP A 441 -10.93 -23.82 17.40
N PRO A 442 -9.87 -24.28 18.10
CA PRO A 442 -8.79 -25.04 17.48
C PRO A 442 -9.22 -26.35 16.81
N PHE A 443 -10.41 -26.86 17.12
CA PHE A 443 -10.99 -28.04 16.50
C PHE A 443 -11.81 -27.68 15.24
N GLY A 444 -12.00 -26.40 14.94
CA GLY A 444 -12.75 -25.92 13.79
C GLY A 444 -14.26 -25.84 14.04
N ASP A 445 -14.70 -26.03 15.29
CA ASP A 445 -16.10 -25.85 15.67
C ASP A 445 -16.37 -24.37 15.92
N VAL A 446 -17.58 -23.91 15.61
CA VAL A 446 -17.93 -22.50 15.82
C VAL A 446 -17.88 -22.17 17.31
N SER A 447 -17.02 -21.21 17.68
CA SER A 447 -16.83 -20.73 19.04
C SER A 447 -17.46 -19.37 19.30
N GLY A 448 -17.78 -18.63 18.23
CA GLY A 448 -18.33 -17.29 18.31
C GLY A 448 -18.83 -16.78 16.96
N MET A 449 -19.70 -15.78 16.99
CA MET A 449 -20.21 -15.09 15.82
C MET A 449 -20.45 -13.62 16.16
N TRP A 450 -19.95 -12.72 15.33
CA TRP A 450 -20.21 -11.29 15.44
C TRP A 450 -21.35 -10.90 14.51
N LEU A 451 -22.41 -10.31 15.08
CA LEU A 451 -23.58 -9.84 14.34
C LEU A 451 -23.69 -8.32 14.41
N GLY A 452 -23.62 -7.65 13.27
CA GLY A 452 -23.63 -6.20 13.10
C GLY A 452 -25.02 -5.63 12.83
N LYS A 453 -25.42 -4.64 13.62
CA LYS A 453 -26.49 -3.68 13.32
C LYS A 453 -25.91 -2.53 12.49
N ARG A 454 -26.46 -2.29 11.29
CA ARG A 454 -26.03 -1.19 10.40
C ARG A 454 -26.32 0.17 11.04
N ASP A 455 -25.31 1.03 11.14
CA ASP A 455 -25.52 2.43 11.52
C ASP A 455 -26.20 3.19 10.36
N PRO A 456 -27.26 3.99 10.61
CA PRO A 456 -27.99 4.69 9.55
C PRO A 456 -27.28 5.93 9.01
N GLU A 457 -26.30 6.48 9.74
CA GLU A 457 -25.63 7.74 9.42
C GLU A 457 -24.15 7.55 9.09
N LYS A 458 -23.52 6.52 9.64
CA LYS A 458 -22.08 6.26 9.50
C LYS A 458 -21.79 4.97 8.74
N PRO A 459 -20.64 4.89 8.04
CA PRO A 459 -20.21 3.68 7.35
C PRO A 459 -19.63 2.64 8.33
N GLU A 460 -20.40 2.25 9.35
CA GLU A 460 -20.00 1.27 10.36
C GLU A 460 -21.18 0.36 10.78
N TYR A 461 -20.87 -0.66 11.58
CA TYR A 461 -21.83 -1.50 12.28
C TYR A 461 -21.55 -1.46 13.79
N LEU A 462 -22.61 -1.44 14.61
CA LEU A 462 -22.51 -1.84 16.00
C LEU A 462 -22.65 -3.37 16.05
N ALA A 463 -21.57 -4.08 16.36
CA ALA A 463 -21.51 -5.53 16.31
C ALA A 463 -21.60 -6.16 17.70
N TYR A 464 -22.37 -7.24 17.80
CA TYR A 464 -22.60 -8.00 19.03
C TYR A 464 -21.90 -9.35 18.95
N HIS A 465 -21.14 -9.69 19.97
CA HIS A 465 -20.43 -10.96 20.03
C HIS A 465 -21.29 -12.02 20.69
N PHE A 466 -21.73 -12.99 19.90
CA PHE A 466 -22.48 -14.14 20.37
C PHE A 466 -21.60 -15.38 20.45
N VAL A 467 -21.68 -16.08 21.57
CA VAL A 467 -21.07 -17.40 21.77
C VAL A 467 -22.16 -18.48 21.78
N PRO A 468 -21.94 -19.62 21.13
CA PRO A 468 -22.92 -20.70 21.11
C PRO A 468 -22.90 -21.42 22.46
N THR A 469 -24.08 -21.59 23.03
CA THR A 469 -24.30 -22.51 24.15
C THR A 469 -24.68 -23.86 23.55
N ALA A 470 -23.89 -24.90 23.80
CA ALA A 470 -24.16 -26.24 23.29
C ALA A 470 -25.62 -26.64 23.59
N GLY A 471 -26.43 -26.74 22.54
CA GLY A 471 -27.83 -27.10 22.62
C GLY A 471 -27.95 -28.47 23.27
N SER A 472 -28.46 -28.49 24.48
CA SER A 472 -28.77 -29.72 25.21
C SER A 472 -29.95 -30.41 24.54
N ASN A 473 -29.67 -31.26 23.54
CA ASN A 473 -30.50 -32.36 23.07
C ASN A 473 -29.64 -33.38 22.30
N GLY A 474 -28.89 -34.20 23.06
CA GLY A 474 -28.70 -35.62 22.77
C GLY A 474 -27.96 -36.07 21.50
N GLY A 475 -27.13 -35.26 20.87
CA GLY A 475 -26.10 -35.73 19.93
C GLY A 475 -24.74 -35.61 20.59
N GLU A 476 -23.98 -36.70 20.66
CA GLU A 476 -22.57 -36.64 21.09
C GLU A 476 -21.84 -35.64 20.21
N THR A 477 -21.32 -34.57 20.81
CA THR A 477 -20.31 -33.74 20.16
C THR A 477 -19.09 -34.63 19.94
N ASN A 478 -18.68 -34.81 18.68
CA ASN A 478 -17.42 -35.49 18.37
C ASN A 478 -16.28 -34.70 19.03
N LYS A 479 -15.83 -35.18 20.19
CA LYS A 479 -14.73 -34.54 20.91
C LYS A 479 -13.45 -34.77 20.11
N GLY A 480 -12.81 -33.70 19.66
CA GLY A 480 -11.50 -33.78 19.01
C GLY A 480 -10.39 -34.14 20.02
N TYR A 481 -9.49 -35.02 19.62
CA TYR A 481 -8.22 -35.31 20.31
C TYR A 481 -7.06 -34.72 19.52
N VAL A 482 -5.93 -34.48 20.17
CA VAL A 482 -4.73 -33.93 19.55
C VAL A 482 -3.62 -34.96 19.55
N ALA A 483 -3.14 -35.30 18.36
CA ALA A 483 -1.96 -36.14 18.18
C ALA A 483 -0.71 -35.27 17.93
N THR A 484 0.39 -35.59 18.63
CA THR A 484 1.69 -34.94 18.42
C THR A 484 2.81 -35.97 18.34
N LEU A 485 3.68 -35.79 17.35
CA LEU A 485 4.92 -36.55 17.25
C LEU A 485 6.03 -35.76 17.98
N ASN A 486 6.76 -36.44 18.86
CA ASN A 486 7.74 -35.81 19.74
C ASN A 486 9.07 -36.53 19.63
N PHE A 487 10.15 -35.75 19.73
CA PHE A 487 11.52 -36.26 19.65
C PHE A 487 12.41 -35.67 20.73
N ASN A 488 13.32 -36.47 21.27
CA ASN A 488 14.49 -36.02 22.00
C ASN A 488 15.65 -37.03 21.83
N ASN A 489 16.76 -36.79 22.52
CA ASN A 489 17.91 -37.70 22.54
C ASN A 489 18.57 -37.72 23.92
N THR A 490 19.36 -38.76 24.20
CA THR A 490 20.00 -38.93 25.52
C THR A 490 21.20 -38.02 25.76
N SER A 491 21.67 -37.27 24.75
CA SER A 491 22.83 -36.38 24.89
C SER A 491 22.48 -35.04 25.54
N ASP A 492 21.29 -34.49 25.26
CA ASP A 492 20.87 -33.17 25.77
C ASP A 492 19.45 -33.13 26.35
N TRP A 493 18.61 -34.15 26.10
CA TRP A 493 17.22 -34.24 26.54
C TRP A 493 16.32 -33.08 26.05
N THR A 494 16.71 -32.38 24.99
CA THR A 494 15.89 -31.30 24.43
C THR A 494 14.68 -31.89 23.71
N MET A 495 13.47 -31.56 24.18
CA MET A 495 12.24 -32.01 23.54
C MET A 495 11.89 -31.10 22.37
N VAL A 496 11.63 -31.71 21.21
CA VAL A 496 11.05 -31.09 20.03
C VAL A 496 9.67 -31.72 19.82
N THR A 497 8.66 -30.89 19.57
CA THR A 497 7.28 -31.33 19.33
C THR A 497 6.87 -30.88 17.93
N GLY A 498 6.35 -31.81 17.14
CA GLY A 498 5.82 -31.53 15.80
C GLY A 498 4.47 -30.80 15.83
N PRO A 499 3.95 -30.39 14.65
CA PRO A 499 2.63 -29.80 14.53
C PRO A 499 1.53 -30.70 15.10
N GLN A 500 0.46 -30.06 15.58
CA GLN A 500 -0.71 -30.76 16.10
C GLN A 500 -1.51 -31.38 14.96
N VAL A 501 -1.91 -32.63 15.12
CA VAL A 501 -2.84 -33.34 14.24
C VAL A 501 -4.15 -33.55 14.98
N ILE A 502 -5.24 -33.00 14.45
CA ILE A 502 -6.57 -33.12 15.07
C ILE A 502 -7.20 -34.46 14.68
N VAL A 503 -7.52 -35.27 15.68
CA VAL A 503 -8.19 -36.56 15.58
C VAL A 503 -9.66 -36.37 15.96
N LYS A 504 -10.56 -36.34 14.97
CA LYS A 504 -12.00 -36.09 15.21
C LYS A 504 -12.85 -37.35 15.29
N ASP A 505 -12.38 -38.43 14.65
CA ASP A 505 -13.10 -39.71 14.53
C ASP A 505 -12.10 -40.88 14.56
N GLU A 506 -12.61 -42.11 14.62
CA GLU A 506 -11.82 -43.30 14.29
C GLU A 506 -11.32 -43.20 12.84
N GLY A 507 -10.05 -43.52 12.60
CA GLY A 507 -9.49 -43.37 11.25
C GLY A 507 -7.98 -43.28 11.23
N THR A 508 -7.44 -43.09 10.02
CA THR A 508 -5.99 -43.00 9.78
C THR A 508 -5.54 -41.54 9.68
N TYR A 509 -4.46 -41.22 10.39
CA TYR A 509 -3.87 -39.90 10.53
C TYR A 509 -2.35 -39.98 10.33
N THR A 510 -1.72 -38.84 10.05
CA THR A 510 -0.26 -38.73 9.91
C THR A 510 0.25 -37.55 10.70
N ALA A 511 1.21 -37.79 11.60
CA ALA A 511 1.92 -36.76 12.36
C ALA A 511 3.38 -36.69 11.91
N SER A 512 3.93 -35.48 11.84
CA SER A 512 5.31 -35.24 11.40
C SER A 512 6.04 -34.33 12.38
N ILE A 513 7.37 -34.35 12.33
CA ILE A 513 8.24 -33.46 13.11
C ILE A 513 9.51 -33.18 12.31
N ASP A 514 9.83 -31.89 12.18
CA ASP A 514 11.09 -31.46 11.58
C ASP A 514 12.16 -31.44 12.67
N VAL A 515 13.15 -32.32 12.53
CA VAL A 515 14.19 -32.50 13.54
C VAL A 515 15.44 -33.12 12.94
N THR A 516 16.60 -32.73 13.47
CA THR A 516 17.90 -33.29 13.13
C THR A 516 18.51 -33.93 14.37
N TRP A 517 18.78 -35.23 14.31
CA TRP A 517 19.55 -35.94 15.33
C TRP A 517 21.03 -35.55 15.25
N THR A 518 21.62 -35.28 16.40
CA THR A 518 23.00 -34.77 16.50
C THR A 518 23.94 -35.74 17.24
N ALA A 519 23.51 -36.29 18.37
CA ALA A 519 24.26 -37.25 19.18
C ALA A 519 23.35 -37.99 20.19
N GLY A 520 23.89 -39.04 20.83
CA GLY A 520 23.18 -39.84 21.83
C GLY A 520 22.15 -40.80 21.23
N ASP A 521 21.48 -41.58 22.06
CA ASP A 521 20.43 -42.49 21.58
C ASP A 521 19.15 -41.69 21.29
N PRO A 522 18.50 -41.89 20.14
CA PRO A 522 17.28 -41.18 19.76
C PRO A 522 16.06 -41.70 20.53
N MET A 523 15.07 -40.84 20.67
CA MET A 523 13.79 -41.17 21.28
C MET A 523 12.67 -40.45 20.53
N LEU A 524 11.68 -41.22 20.08
CA LEU A 524 10.59 -40.78 19.22
C LEU A 524 9.30 -41.39 19.76
N TRP A 525 8.29 -40.58 20.02
CA TRP A 525 7.00 -41.06 20.51
C TRP A 525 5.84 -40.23 19.97
N LEU A 526 4.70 -40.90 19.80
CA LEU A 526 3.43 -40.29 19.41
C LEU A 526 2.51 -40.25 20.63
N ASP A 527 1.98 -39.07 20.93
CA ASP A 527 0.95 -38.87 21.95
C ASP A 527 -0.38 -38.55 21.29
N VAL A 528 -1.48 -39.10 21.79
CA VAL A 528 -2.86 -38.69 21.44
C VAL A 528 -3.59 -38.31 22.73
N ASN A 529 -3.87 -37.01 22.89
CA ASN A 529 -4.33 -36.39 24.12
C ASN A 529 -5.68 -35.67 23.91
N PRO A 530 -6.70 -35.79 24.79
CA PRO A 530 -6.82 -36.67 25.96
C PRO A 530 -7.60 -37.96 25.64
N LEU A 531 -7.13 -38.77 24.68
CA LEU A 531 -7.90 -39.91 24.15
C LEU A 531 -8.41 -40.87 25.23
N LEU A 532 -7.56 -41.24 26.18
CA LEU A 532 -7.91 -42.21 27.24
C LEU A 532 -8.91 -41.68 28.25
N LYS A 533 -9.16 -40.36 28.30
CA LYS A 533 -10.16 -39.76 29.19
C LYS A 533 -11.57 -40.23 28.84
N ASP A 534 -11.85 -40.27 27.55
CA ASP A 534 -13.17 -40.61 27.02
C ASP A 534 -13.20 -42.06 26.50
N HIS A 535 -12.06 -42.57 26.01
CA HIS A 535 -11.94 -43.88 25.39
C HIS A 535 -10.85 -44.74 26.08
N PRO A 536 -11.13 -45.31 27.27
CA PRO A 536 -10.14 -46.07 28.05
C PRO A 536 -9.70 -47.39 27.40
N ASN A 537 -10.45 -47.91 26.42
CA ASN A 537 -10.14 -49.13 25.65
C ASN A 537 -9.66 -48.84 24.21
N ALA A 538 -9.27 -47.59 23.93
CA ALA A 538 -8.78 -47.19 22.63
C ALA A 538 -7.51 -47.96 22.21
N ASP A 539 -7.20 -47.94 20.92
CA ASP A 539 -5.89 -48.31 20.38
C ASP A 539 -5.43 -47.25 19.38
N VAL A 540 -4.12 -47.04 19.33
CA VAL A 540 -3.46 -46.18 18.34
C VAL A 540 -2.49 -47.06 17.59
N ILE A 541 -2.86 -47.56 16.41
CA ILE A 541 -2.15 -48.58 15.63
C ILE A 541 -1.20 -47.90 14.65
N LEU A 542 0.11 -48.17 14.73
CA LEU A 542 1.08 -47.59 13.79
C LEU A 542 0.96 -48.29 12.42
N LYS A 543 0.90 -47.50 11.34
CA LYS A 543 0.75 -47.98 9.96
C LYS A 543 2.00 -47.76 9.13
N ASP A 544 2.70 -46.64 9.33
CA ASP A 544 3.97 -46.35 8.68
C ASP A 544 4.83 -45.45 9.58
N ILE A 545 6.15 -45.65 9.51
CA ILE A 545 7.13 -44.79 10.19
C ILE A 545 8.18 -44.43 9.15
N LYS A 546 8.33 -43.15 8.84
CA LYS A 546 9.36 -42.65 7.93
C LYS A 546 10.36 -41.78 8.66
N ILE A 547 11.64 -41.95 8.30
CA ILE A 547 12.73 -41.08 8.70
C ILE A 547 13.36 -40.54 7.41
N ASP A 548 13.43 -39.22 7.30
CA ASP A 548 13.85 -38.49 6.09
C ASP A 548 13.15 -39.00 4.81
N GLY A 549 11.84 -39.20 4.90
CA GLY A 549 10.99 -39.68 3.79
C GLY A 549 11.11 -41.17 3.46
N SER A 550 11.94 -41.93 4.17
CA SER A 550 12.12 -43.38 3.95
C SER A 550 11.39 -44.22 4.99
N SER A 551 10.47 -45.09 4.56
CA SER A 551 9.75 -46.00 5.46
C SER A 551 10.66 -47.05 6.08
N ILE A 552 10.46 -47.30 7.37
CA ILE A 552 11.16 -48.32 8.16
C ILE A 552 10.24 -49.53 8.32
N SER A 553 10.77 -50.75 8.16
CA SER A 553 10.02 -51.97 8.42
C SER A 553 9.91 -52.21 9.94
N PHE A 554 8.70 -52.52 10.43
CA PHE A 554 8.44 -52.81 11.83
C PHE A 554 7.26 -53.76 12.02
N ASP A 555 7.07 -54.24 13.25
CA ASP A 555 5.88 -54.97 13.70
C ASP A 555 5.19 -54.11 14.78
N ASP A 556 4.00 -53.61 14.49
CA ASP A 556 3.23 -52.74 15.40
C ASP A 556 2.96 -53.40 16.76
N SER A 557 2.81 -54.73 16.79
CA SER A 557 2.56 -55.46 18.04
C SER A 557 3.79 -55.51 18.96
N ALA A 558 4.99 -55.28 18.41
CA ALA A 558 6.24 -55.23 19.17
C ALA A 558 6.56 -53.83 19.70
N VAL A 559 5.89 -52.78 19.21
CA VAL A 559 6.11 -51.39 19.62
C VAL A 559 5.17 -51.03 20.77
N SER A 560 5.73 -50.46 21.84
CA SER A 560 5.02 -50.23 23.11
C SER A 560 3.75 -49.39 22.96
N ARG A 561 2.72 -49.79 23.73
CA ARG A 561 1.48 -49.06 24.01
C ARG A 561 1.48 -48.72 25.49
N CYS A 562 1.55 -47.45 25.83
CA CYS A 562 1.62 -47.03 27.22
C CYS A 562 0.77 -45.79 27.48
N ILE A 563 0.61 -45.46 28.76
CA ILE A 563 0.09 -44.18 29.19
C ILE A 563 1.20 -43.13 29.07
N GLY A 564 0.85 -41.91 28.67
CA GLY A 564 1.77 -40.76 28.69
C GLY A 564 2.03 -40.24 30.11
N ASP A 565 2.52 -39.01 30.21
CA ASP A 565 2.81 -38.38 31.51
C ASP A 565 1.52 -38.00 32.27
N ASP A 566 0.40 -37.84 31.55
CA ASP A 566 -0.95 -37.72 32.10
C ASP A 566 -1.76 -38.99 31.78
N PRO A 567 -2.57 -39.52 32.73
CA PRO A 567 -3.36 -40.74 32.55
C PRO A 567 -4.38 -40.68 31.41
N THR A 568 -4.66 -39.50 30.87
CA THR A 568 -5.57 -39.29 29.74
C THR A 568 -4.90 -39.42 28.37
N ILE A 569 -3.57 -39.56 28.31
CA ILE A 569 -2.79 -39.59 27.06
C ILE A 569 -2.51 -41.03 26.65
N TYR A 570 -2.90 -41.38 25.41
CA TYR A 570 -2.43 -42.61 24.76
C TYR A 570 -1.06 -42.35 24.14
N ARG A 571 -0.02 -43.09 24.53
CA ARG A 571 1.35 -42.94 24.02
C ARG A 571 1.82 -44.19 23.28
N ARG A 572 2.41 -44.00 22.10
CA ARG A 572 3.23 -44.99 21.40
C ARG A 572 4.69 -44.58 21.49
N TYR A 573 5.47 -45.30 22.30
CA TYR A 573 6.94 -45.15 22.31
C TYR A 573 7.54 -45.92 21.14
N ILE A 574 7.82 -45.20 20.05
CA ILE A 574 8.30 -45.78 18.79
C ILE A 574 9.79 -46.13 18.88
N CYS A 575 10.58 -45.18 19.36
CA CYS A 575 11.99 -45.38 19.68
C CYS A 575 12.21 -44.96 21.13
N ASN A 576 12.75 -45.88 21.94
CA ASN A 576 12.94 -45.69 23.37
C ASN A 576 14.36 -46.13 23.78
N PRO A 577 15.20 -45.22 24.34
CA PRO A 577 16.59 -45.51 24.69
C PRO A 577 16.72 -46.50 25.86
N TRP A 578 15.65 -46.72 26.63
CA TRP A 578 15.61 -47.70 27.72
C TRP A 578 15.22 -49.11 27.25
N GLY A 579 14.83 -49.27 25.99
CA GLY A 579 14.49 -50.56 25.39
C GLY A 579 13.88 -50.39 24.00
N LEU A 580 14.67 -50.68 22.96
CA LEU A 580 14.19 -50.66 21.58
C LEU A 580 13.36 -51.91 21.29
N ALA A 581 12.22 -51.74 20.63
CA ALA A 581 11.38 -52.86 20.20
C ALA A 581 12.18 -53.83 19.33
N SER A 582 11.97 -55.14 19.55
CA SER A 582 12.76 -56.21 18.92
C SER A 582 12.59 -56.28 17.39
N CYS A 583 11.57 -55.62 16.84
CA CYS A 583 11.35 -55.50 15.41
C CYS A 583 12.34 -54.55 14.71
N PHE A 584 13.01 -53.66 15.45
CA PHE A 584 13.98 -52.72 14.88
C PHE A 584 15.40 -53.29 14.92
N PRO A 585 16.20 -53.08 13.86
CA PRO A 585 17.55 -53.65 13.77
C PRO A 585 18.58 -52.95 14.66
N SER A 586 18.47 -51.63 14.85
CA SER A 586 19.29 -50.79 15.74
C SER A 586 18.65 -49.42 15.90
N PHE A 587 19.22 -48.57 16.76
CA PHE A 587 18.83 -47.15 16.87
C PHE A 587 19.16 -46.32 15.62
N ASP A 588 20.06 -46.80 14.75
CA ASP A 588 20.55 -46.02 13.60
C ASP A 588 19.45 -45.66 12.59
N VAL A 589 18.36 -46.42 12.57
CA VAL A 589 17.21 -46.13 11.70
C VAL A 589 16.43 -44.89 12.16
N PHE A 590 16.65 -44.40 13.39
CA PHE A 590 15.98 -43.24 13.99
C PHE A 590 16.90 -42.03 14.14
N HIS A 591 17.82 -41.81 13.18
CA HIS A 591 18.69 -40.63 13.12
C HIS A 591 18.22 -39.64 12.03
N PRO A 592 17.07 -38.95 12.21
CA PRO A 592 16.57 -38.01 11.22
C PRO A 592 17.59 -36.91 10.95
N GLN A 593 17.82 -36.57 9.69
CA GLN A 593 18.63 -35.43 9.28
C GLN A 593 17.76 -34.19 9.04
N SER A 594 16.48 -34.39 8.78
CA SER A 594 15.51 -33.35 8.47
C SER A 594 14.14 -33.60 9.10
N ASN A 595 13.61 -34.82 9.05
CA ASN A 595 12.21 -35.07 9.36
C ASN A 595 11.95 -36.50 9.84
N ALA A 596 10.95 -36.65 10.71
CA ALA A 596 10.30 -37.93 11.02
C ALA A 596 8.78 -37.81 10.80
N GLU A 597 8.16 -38.86 10.28
CA GLU A 597 6.73 -38.94 10.00
C GLU A 597 6.17 -40.29 10.48
N VAL A 598 4.99 -40.27 11.08
CA VAL A 598 4.30 -41.45 11.57
C VAL A 598 2.85 -41.42 11.11
N THR A 599 2.45 -42.45 10.36
CA THR A 599 1.04 -42.69 10.02
C THR A 599 0.47 -43.70 11.00
N PHE A 600 -0.69 -43.41 11.57
CA PHE A 600 -1.33 -44.21 12.62
C PHE A 600 -2.85 -44.25 12.45
N GLU A 601 -3.49 -45.29 12.96
CA GLU A 601 -4.94 -45.43 13.00
C GLU A 601 -5.43 -45.34 14.44
N VAL A 602 -6.47 -44.55 14.69
CA VAL A 602 -7.12 -44.43 15.99
C VAL A 602 -8.40 -45.26 15.98
N VAL A 603 -8.56 -46.11 16.99
CA VAL A 603 -9.75 -46.91 17.27
C VAL A 603 -10.19 -46.59 18.70
N TYR A 604 -11.46 -46.28 18.93
CA TYR A 604 -11.95 -45.80 20.22
C TYR A 604 -12.26 -46.93 21.19
N ASP A 605 -12.66 -48.11 20.71
CA ASP A 605 -12.90 -49.26 21.57
C ASP A 605 -12.52 -50.57 20.88
N THR A 606 -11.50 -51.23 21.42
CA THR A 606 -11.09 -52.58 20.99
C THR A 606 -11.71 -53.69 21.84
N GLY A 607 -12.58 -53.34 22.81
CA GLY A 607 -13.26 -54.25 23.73
C GLY A 607 -12.48 -54.56 25.01
N ALA A 608 -11.19 -54.20 25.08
CA ALA A 608 -10.34 -54.29 26.26
C ALA A 608 -9.16 -53.30 26.16
N SER A 609 -8.52 -52.96 27.28
CA SER A 609 -7.31 -52.11 27.26
C SER A 609 -6.19 -52.77 26.44
N THR A 610 -5.62 -52.03 25.51
CA THR A 610 -4.46 -52.42 24.70
C THR A 610 -3.12 -51.98 25.30
N ILE A 611 -3.18 -51.14 26.33
CA ILE A 611 -2.03 -50.61 27.06
C ILE A 611 -1.45 -51.69 27.98
N GLU A 612 -0.12 -51.82 27.98
CA GLU A 612 0.66 -52.76 28.79
C GLU A 612 0.88 -52.33 30.25
#